data_AF-A0AAW8FXB1-F1
#
_entry.id   AF-A0AAW8FXB1-F1
#
_cell.length_a   1.000
_cell.length_b   1.000
_cell.length_c   1.000
_cell.angle_alpha   90.00
_cell.angle_beta   90.00
_cell.angle_gamma   90.00
#
_symmetry.space_group_name_H-M   'P 1'
#
loop_
_entity.id
_entity.type
_entity.pdbx_description
1 polymer ?
#
loop_
_entity_poly.entity_id
_entity_poly.type
_entity_poly.pdbx_seq_one_letter_code
_entity_poly.pdbx_strand_id
1 'polypeptide(L)'
;MTVGEVLVSVRKFDGRPHRHRPMARPREDEQGVRLGAQVGTVYSKGDVGPVCTTEEPQIMLFPRDAWWTAQVTMVDLDLIRCVVARNPWSTSAPDPESVHISSGGT
;
A
#
# COMPACT_ATOMS: atom_id res chain seq x y z
N MET A 1 -0.77 -15.95 18.69
CA MET A 1 -0.05 -14.67 18.83
C MET A 1 -0.41 -13.83 17.62
N THR A 2 -1.30 -12.85 17.79
CA THR A 2 -1.71 -11.96 16.68
C THR A 2 -0.53 -11.06 16.36
N VAL A 3 0.04 -11.26 15.17
CA VAL A 3 0.99 -10.34 14.54
C VAL A 3 0.38 -8.94 14.62
N GLY A 4 1.11 -7.96 15.14
CA GLY A 4 0.58 -6.62 15.42
C GLY A 4 -0.14 -6.04 14.20
N GLU A 5 -1.43 -5.74 14.35
CA GLU A 5 -2.23 -5.10 13.32
C GLU A 5 -1.97 -3.60 13.31
N VAL A 6 -1.87 -3.01 12.13
CA VAL A 6 -1.68 -1.57 11.93
C VAL A 6 -2.74 -1.03 10.97
N LEU A 7 -3.27 0.15 11.27
CA LEU A 7 -4.20 0.84 10.37
C LEU A 7 -3.41 1.73 9.39
N VAL A 8 -3.44 1.39 8.12
CA VAL A 8 -2.88 2.25 7.07
C VAL A 8 -3.96 3.17 6.52
N SER A 9 -3.74 4.47 6.71
CA SER A 9 -4.62 5.53 6.23
C SER A 9 -3.94 6.29 5.10
N VAL A 10 -4.43 6.09 3.89
CA VAL A 10 -3.95 6.78 2.69
C VAL A 10 -4.78 8.03 2.48
N ARG A 11 -4.13 9.16 2.24
CA ARG A 11 -4.76 10.42 1.85
C ARG A 11 -4.49 10.70 0.37
N LYS A 12 -5.45 11.37 -0.26
CA LYS A 12 -5.28 11.97 -1.57
C LYS A 12 -4.30 13.14 -1.49
N PHE A 13 -3.88 13.64 -2.64
CA PHE A 13 -2.97 14.79 -2.74
C PHE A 13 -3.54 16.05 -2.06
N ASP A 14 -4.86 16.26 -2.16
CA ASP A 14 -5.58 17.36 -1.50
C ASP A 14 -5.78 17.15 0.02
N GLY A 15 -5.13 16.14 0.61
CA GLY A 15 -5.20 15.80 2.02
C GLY A 15 -6.48 15.06 2.42
N ARG A 16 -7.46 14.89 1.53
CA ARG A 16 -8.71 14.19 1.86
C ARG A 16 -8.45 12.69 2.06
N PRO A 17 -9.16 12.03 2.99
CA PRO A 17 -9.08 10.59 3.17
C PRO A 17 -9.36 9.83 1.87
N HIS A 18 -8.50 8.88 1.53
CA HIS A 18 -8.69 7.99 0.38
C HIS A 18 -9.16 6.60 0.82
N ARG A 19 -8.39 5.93 1.69
CA ARG A 19 -8.69 4.58 2.20
C ARG A 19 -8.09 4.37 3.58
N HIS A 20 -8.79 3.64 4.44
CA HIS A 20 -8.28 3.15 5.73
C HIS A 20 -8.34 1.64 5.72
N ARG A 21 -7.21 0.97 5.95
CA ARG A 21 -7.13 -0.50 5.87
C ARG A 21 -6.35 -1.06 7.04
N PRO A 22 -6.92 -2.00 7.80
CA PRO A 22 -6.14 -2.81 8.72
C PRO A 22 -5.21 -3.71 7.91
N MET A 23 -3.95 -3.79 8.32
CA MET A 23 -2.98 -4.72 7.75
C MET A 23 -2.19 -5.37 8.87
N ALA A 24 -1.90 -6.65 8.70
CA ALA A 24 -0.91 -7.30 9.56
C ALA A 24 0.45 -6.66 9.31
N ARG A 25 1.30 -6.59 10.34
CA ARG A 25 2.72 -6.21 10.24
C ARG A 25 3.61 -7.46 10.23
N PRO A 26 3.70 -8.19 9.12
CA PRO A 26 4.44 -9.44 9.04
C PRO A 26 5.94 -9.28 9.28
N ARG A 27 6.56 -8.16 8.87
CA ARG A 27 8.01 -7.97 9.05
C ARG A 27 8.48 -6.52 8.94
N GLU A 28 9.45 -6.16 9.76
CA GLU A 28 10.33 -5.01 9.55
C GLU A 28 11.78 -5.50 9.53
N ASP A 29 12.56 -5.01 8.57
CA ASP A 29 14.00 -5.28 8.46
C ASP A 29 14.74 -4.05 7.91
N GLU A 30 16.01 -4.21 7.58
CA GLU A 30 16.87 -3.16 7.02
C GLU A 30 16.30 -2.57 5.72
N GLN A 31 15.50 -3.34 4.97
CA GLN A 31 14.90 -2.92 3.71
C GLN A 31 13.61 -2.12 3.93
N GLY A 32 13.11 -2.04 5.16
CA GLY A 32 11.92 -1.29 5.55
C GLY A 32 10.81 -2.15 6.15
N VAL A 33 9.59 -1.63 6.12
CA VAL A 33 8.41 -2.29 6.68
C VAL A 33 7.59 -2.96 5.58
N ARG A 34 7.17 -4.21 5.81
CA ARG A 34 6.23 -4.94 4.97
C ARG A 34 4.95 -5.18 5.72
N LEU A 35 3.84 -4.76 5.13
CA LEU A 35 2.49 -4.95 5.63
C LEU A 35 1.71 -5.90 4.71
N GLY A 36 0.81 -6.70 5.27
CA GLY A 36 0.03 -7.68 4.53
C GLY A 36 -1.46 -7.55 4.78
N ALA A 37 -2.25 -7.68 3.71
CA ALA A 37 -3.70 -7.87 3.76
C ALA A 37 -4.07 -9.17 3.05
N GLN A 38 -4.91 -9.98 3.70
CA GLN A 38 -5.42 -11.22 3.13
C GLN A 38 -6.70 -10.96 2.34
N VAL A 39 -7.08 -11.92 1.50
CA VAL A 39 -8.42 -11.95 0.92
C VAL A 39 -9.45 -11.94 2.05
N GLY A 40 -10.49 -11.13 1.91
CA GLY A 40 -11.48 -10.95 2.97
C GLY A 40 -11.18 -9.81 3.95
N THR A 41 -10.00 -9.17 3.89
CA THR A 41 -9.72 -8.01 4.74
C THR A 41 -10.66 -6.85 4.40
N VAL A 42 -11.44 -6.43 5.39
CA VAL A 42 -12.41 -5.35 5.31
C VAL A 42 -11.71 -3.98 5.46
N TYR A 43 -12.04 -3.03 4.60
CA TYR A 43 -11.47 -1.68 4.61
C TYR A 43 -12.48 -0.61 4.21
N SER A 44 -12.22 0.66 4.52
CA SER A 44 -13.12 1.76 4.15
C SER A 44 -12.50 2.67 3.07
N LYS A 45 -13.36 3.27 2.24
CA LYS A 45 -12.98 4.30 1.27
C LYS A 45 -13.17 5.71 1.86
N GLY A 46 -12.17 6.18 2.59
CA GLY A 46 -12.26 7.43 3.36
C GLY A 46 -13.17 7.30 4.59
N ASP A 47 -13.48 8.41 5.24
CA ASP A 47 -14.13 8.38 6.56
C ASP A 47 -15.60 7.93 6.52
N VAL A 48 -16.34 8.27 5.45
CA VAL A 48 -17.80 8.04 5.32
C VAL A 48 -18.12 7.16 4.10
N GLY A 49 -17.10 6.58 3.45
CA GLY A 49 -17.31 5.81 2.22
C GLY A 49 -17.75 4.37 2.45
N PRO A 50 -18.04 3.64 1.35
CA PRO A 50 -18.43 2.24 1.44
C PRO A 50 -17.32 1.42 2.10
N VAL A 51 -17.77 0.41 2.85
CA VAL A 51 -16.93 -0.68 3.32
C VAL A 51 -16.70 -1.61 2.15
N CYS A 52 -15.44 -1.91 1.88
CA CYS A 52 -14.99 -2.78 0.81
C CYS A 52 -14.25 -3.99 1.41
N THR A 53 -14.17 -5.05 0.63
CA THR A 53 -13.42 -6.26 1.00
C THR A 53 -12.29 -6.46 0.00
N THR A 54 -11.14 -6.87 0.50
CA THR A 54 -9.97 -7.21 -0.32
C THR A 54 -10.25 -8.50 -1.09
N GLU A 55 -10.20 -8.45 -2.43
CA GLU A 55 -10.50 -9.61 -3.28
C GLU A 55 -9.26 -10.46 -3.55
N GLU A 56 -8.08 -9.84 -3.61
CA GLU A 56 -6.81 -10.52 -3.85
C GLU A 56 -5.75 -10.17 -2.79
N PRO A 57 -4.81 -11.08 -2.46
CA PRO A 57 -3.81 -10.82 -1.45
C PRO A 57 -2.92 -9.63 -1.82
N GLN A 58 -2.61 -8.80 -0.82
CA GLN A 58 -1.85 -7.57 -1.02
C GLN A 58 -0.70 -7.45 -0.03
N ILE A 59 0.41 -6.92 -0.52
CA ILE A 59 1.56 -6.51 0.29
C ILE A 59 1.78 -5.02 0.09
N MET A 60 2.06 -4.29 1.17
CA MET A 60 2.49 -2.90 1.10
C MET A 60 3.93 -2.79 1.62
N LEU A 61 4.78 -2.14 0.83
CA LEU A 61 6.20 -1.95 1.09
C LEU A 61 6.44 -0.49 1.46
N PHE A 62 7.08 -0.26 2.60
CA PHE A 62 7.54 1.04 3.05
C PHE A 62 9.06 0.97 3.23
N PRO A 63 9.83 1.27 2.17
CA PRO A 63 11.29 1.31 2.25
C PRO A 63 11.75 2.34 3.28
N ARG A 64 12.87 2.09 3.95
CA ARG A 64 13.43 3.02 4.96
C ARG A 64 13.95 4.31 4.32
N ASP A 65 14.73 4.18 3.27
CA ASP A 65 15.48 5.28 2.65
C ASP A 65 15.03 5.54 1.20
N ALA A 66 13.71 5.46 0.95
CA ALA A 66 13.16 5.79 -0.37
C ALA A 66 11.94 6.71 -0.26
N TRP A 67 11.76 7.56 -1.27
CA TRP A 67 10.64 8.50 -1.35
C TRP A 67 9.29 7.85 -1.62
N TRP A 68 9.27 6.57 -1.99
CA TRP A 68 8.08 5.86 -2.47
C TRP A 68 7.66 4.75 -1.51
N THR A 69 6.37 4.44 -1.51
CA THR A 69 5.79 3.20 -0.98
C THR A 69 5.05 2.51 -2.12
N ALA A 70 4.99 1.17 -2.11
CA ALA A 70 4.29 0.41 -3.14
C ALA A 70 3.27 -0.54 -2.53
N GLN A 71 2.07 -0.57 -3.09
CA GLN A 71 1.11 -1.65 -2.89
C GLN A 71 1.22 -2.61 -4.06
N VAL A 72 1.49 -3.86 -3.74
CA VAL A 72 1.57 -4.98 -4.68
C VAL A 72 0.34 -5.87 -4.46
N THR A 73 -0.45 -6.07 -5.50
CA THR A 73 -1.59 -6.98 -5.51
C THR A 73 -1.30 -8.09 -6.50
N MET A 74 -1.38 -9.36 -6.05
CA MET A 74 -1.33 -10.50 -6.97
C MET A 74 -2.73 -10.73 -7.51
N VAL A 75 -2.94 -10.48 -8.81
CA VAL A 75 -4.25 -10.62 -9.46
C VAL A 75 -4.43 -12.03 -9.99
N ASP A 76 -3.36 -12.59 -10.56
CA ASP A 76 -3.24 -13.99 -10.98
C ASP A 76 -1.75 -14.39 -10.94
N LEU A 77 -1.41 -15.65 -11.22
CA LEU A 77 -0.04 -16.18 -11.17
C LEU A 77 0.95 -15.37 -12.01
N ASP A 78 0.49 -14.76 -13.11
CA ASP A 78 1.31 -14.02 -14.06
C ASP A 78 1.04 -12.50 -14.08
N LEU A 79 0.15 -11.99 -13.21
CA LEU A 79 -0.21 -10.57 -13.19
C LEU A 79 -0.08 -9.95 -11.80
N ILE A 80 0.87 -9.03 -11.67
CA ILE A 80 1.09 -8.24 -10.48
C ILE A 80 0.72 -6.78 -10.77
N ARG A 81 -0.20 -6.23 -9.97
CA ARG A 81 -0.52 -4.80 -10.00
C ARG A 81 0.28 -4.08 -8.91
N CYS A 82 1.03 -3.05 -9.32
CA CYS A 82 1.77 -2.18 -8.41
C CYS A 82 1.21 -0.75 -8.45
N VAL A 83 0.90 -0.20 -7.27
CA VAL A 83 0.53 1.21 -7.11
C VAL A 83 1.58 1.88 -6.23
N VAL A 84 2.21 2.93 -6.74
CA VAL A 84 3.26 3.67 -6.03
C VAL A 84 2.70 4.99 -5.50
N ALA A 85 3.03 5.32 -4.26
CA ALA A 85 2.66 6.58 -3.62
C ALA A 85 3.84 7.15 -2.83
N ARG A 86 3.70 8.38 -2.33
CA ARG A 86 4.71 8.99 -1.46
C ARG A 86 4.87 8.19 -0.16
N ASN A 87 6.11 7.90 0.21
CA ASN A 87 6.45 7.32 1.49
C ASN A 87 6.26 8.37 2.61
N PRO A 88 5.42 8.09 3.62
CA PRO A 88 5.20 9.04 4.72
C PRO A 88 6.45 9.32 5.56
N TRP A 89 7.45 8.42 5.53
CA TRP A 89 8.68 8.57 6.32
C TRP A 89 9.82 9.25 5.57
N SER A 90 9.64 9.54 4.28
CA SER A 90 10.68 10.18 3.48
C SER A 90 10.58 11.71 3.52
N THR A 91 11.73 12.34 3.76
CA THR A 91 11.93 13.79 3.66
C THR A 91 12.34 14.25 2.25
N SER A 92 12.63 13.32 1.33
CA SER A 92 13.30 13.58 0.05
C SER A 92 12.40 13.36 -1.18
N ALA A 93 11.08 13.49 -1.04
CA ALA A 93 10.17 13.18 -2.14
C ALA A 93 10.34 14.15 -3.33
N PRO A 94 10.56 13.65 -4.57
CA PRO A 94 10.47 14.49 -5.76
C PRO A 94 9.04 15.00 -5.97
N ASP A 95 8.90 16.12 -6.67
CA ASP A 95 7.61 16.69 -7.03
C ASP A 95 6.70 15.67 -7.75
N PRO A 96 5.37 15.75 -7.57
CA PRO A 96 4.43 14.68 -7.88
C PRO A 96 4.13 14.62 -9.38
N GLU A 97 5.05 14.12 -10.19
CA GLU A 97 4.71 13.53 -11.49
C GLU A 97 4.52 12.02 -11.33
N SER A 98 3.33 11.57 -11.66
CA SER A 98 2.84 10.20 -11.59
C SER A 98 3.87 9.20 -12.14
N VAL A 99 4.51 8.41 -11.27
CA VAL A 99 5.39 7.33 -11.72
C VAL A 99 4.53 6.19 -12.26
N HIS A 100 4.41 6.13 -13.58
CA HIS A 100 3.86 5.00 -14.32
C HIS A 100 4.99 4.00 -14.61
N ILE A 101 4.95 2.82 -13.99
CA ILE A 101 5.79 1.69 -14.37
C ILE A 101 4.94 0.78 -15.24
N SER A 102 5.16 0.81 -16.56
CA SER A 102 4.67 -0.22 -17.47
C SER A 102 5.69 -1.36 -17.49
N SER A 103 5.26 -2.57 -17.17
CA SER A 103 5.99 -3.78 -17.56
C SER A 103 5.93 -3.89 -19.08
N GLY A 104 7.01 -3.53 -19.76
CA GLY A 104 7.15 -3.79 -21.19
C GLY A 104 7.11 -5.30 -21.42
N GLY A 105 6.09 -5.76 -22.14
CA GLY A 105 6.02 -7.12 -22.66
C GLY A 105 6.63 -7.16 -24.06
N THR A 106 7.78 -7.83 -24.17
CA THR A 106 8.59 -8.19 -25.36
C THR A 106 9.18 -7.06 -26.20
#